data_AF-A0A9Q0YHP3-F1
#
_entry.id   AF-A0A9Q0YHP3-F1
#
_cell.length_a   1.000
_cell.length_b   1.000
_cell.length_c   1.000
_cell.angle_alpha   90.00
_cell.angle_beta   90.00
_cell.angle_gamma   90.00
#
_symmetry.space_group_name_H-M   'P 1'
#
loop_
_entity.id
_entity.type
_entity.pdbx_description
1 polymer ?
#
loop_
_entity_poly.entity_id
_entity_poly.type
_entity_poly.pdbx_seq_one_letter_code
_entity_poly.pdbx_strand_id
1 'polypeptide(L)'
;MTTHPNPPHTQRQHYARRQHHARRQHHARRQHHARRQHHARRQHRRAPGSRSDFQRTNACHQNITGRYRFVARVLRESFALEVLTAVLEVTKPLSVKLQAVSQDIHNAIKSVQDCVTVLQQMRTEEKFFHDLFIRAEEENGDNIQKPRTARRQRHRENHPADTPEEFYRRSVFLILMFA
;
A
#
# COMPACT_ATOMS: atom_id res chain seq x y z
N MET A 1 6.15 -41.29 -83.87
CA MET A 1 5.34 -40.07 -83.68
C MET A 1 3.88 -40.49 -83.55
N THR A 2 3.33 -40.46 -82.34
CA THR A 2 1.90 -40.75 -82.08
C THR A 2 1.36 -39.65 -81.18
N THR A 3 0.73 -38.65 -81.80
CA THR A 3 0.06 -37.54 -81.14
C THR A 3 -1.27 -38.03 -80.58
N HIS A 4 -1.41 -38.11 -79.25
CA HIS A 4 -2.71 -38.30 -78.61
C HIS A 4 -3.60 -37.08 -78.91
N PRO A 5 -4.85 -37.27 -79.39
CA PRO A 5 -5.73 -36.17 -79.71
C PRO A 5 -6.17 -35.47 -78.42
N ASN A 6 -6.11 -34.13 -78.43
CA ASN A 6 -6.59 -33.29 -77.34
C ASN A 6 -8.11 -33.50 -77.13
N PRO A 7 -8.59 -33.64 -75.89
CA PRO A 7 -10.01 -33.87 -75.63
C PRO A 7 -10.84 -32.63 -76.02
N PRO A 8 -12.08 -32.84 -76.52
CA PRO A 8 -12.93 -31.77 -77.04
C PRO A 8 -13.28 -30.71 -75.99
N HIS A 9 -13.47 -29.48 -76.44
CA HIS A 9 -13.57 -28.26 -75.63
C HIS A 9 -14.65 -28.32 -74.52
N THR A 10 -15.75 -29.04 -74.77
CA THR A 10 -16.84 -29.26 -73.81
C THR A 10 -16.43 -30.12 -72.62
N GLN A 11 -15.57 -31.12 -72.81
CA GLN A 11 -15.05 -31.96 -71.73
C GLN A 11 -14.13 -31.14 -70.81
N ARG A 12 -13.26 -30.29 -71.38
CA ARG A 12 -12.39 -29.38 -70.62
C ARG A 12 -13.19 -28.40 -69.76
N GLN A 13 -14.27 -27.84 -70.29
CA GLN A 13 -15.16 -26.95 -69.53
C GLN A 13 -15.87 -27.68 -68.38
N HIS A 14 -16.28 -28.94 -68.58
CA HIS A 14 -16.94 -29.73 -67.55
C HIS A 14 -15.98 -30.12 -66.41
N TYR A 15 -14.72 -30.45 -66.73
CA TYR A 15 -13.66 -30.66 -65.75
C TYR A 15 -13.32 -29.38 -64.98
N ALA A 16 -13.20 -28.24 -65.66
CA ALA A 16 -12.95 -26.94 -65.03
C ALA A 16 -14.09 -26.54 -64.08
N ARG A 17 -15.36 -26.75 -64.47
CA ARG A 17 -16.53 -26.50 -63.61
C ARG A 17 -16.56 -27.41 -62.38
N ARG A 18 -16.25 -28.70 -62.52
CA ARG A 18 -16.15 -29.63 -61.38
C ARG A 18 -15.02 -29.24 -60.41
N GLN A 19 -13.86 -28.87 -60.92
CA GLN A 19 -12.74 -28.41 -60.08
C GLN A 19 -13.08 -27.10 -59.35
N HIS A 20 -13.74 -26.17 -60.02
CA HIS A 20 -14.18 -24.92 -59.41
C HIS A 20 -15.24 -25.15 -58.32
N HIS A 21 -16.19 -26.07 -58.54
CA HIS A 21 -17.21 -26.42 -57.56
C HIS A 21 -16.60 -27.13 -56.32
N ALA A 22 -15.61 -28.02 -56.53
CA ALA A 22 -14.87 -28.66 -55.44
C ALA A 22 -14.06 -27.63 -54.62
N ARG A 23 -13.40 -26.67 -55.29
CA ARG A 23 -12.70 -25.56 -54.61
C ARG A 23 -13.65 -24.69 -53.80
N ARG A 24 -14.83 -24.35 -54.32
CA ARG A 24 -15.87 -23.59 -53.59
C ARG A 24 -16.36 -24.34 -52.35
N GLN A 25 -16.62 -25.64 -52.46
CA GLN A 25 -17.04 -26.46 -51.31
C GLN A 25 -15.94 -26.55 -50.24
N HIS A 26 -14.68 -26.71 -50.65
CA HIS A 26 -13.54 -26.71 -49.73
C HIS A 26 -13.36 -25.35 -49.03
N HIS A 27 -13.55 -24.25 -49.74
CA HIS A 27 -13.47 -22.91 -49.16
C HIS A 27 -14.61 -22.63 -48.18
N ALA A 28 -15.83 -23.09 -48.47
CA ALA A 28 -16.98 -23.00 -47.57
C ALA A 28 -16.76 -23.84 -46.30
N ARG A 29 -16.24 -25.07 -46.42
CA ARG A 29 -15.88 -25.91 -45.27
C ARG A 29 -14.79 -25.27 -44.40
N ARG A 30 -13.76 -24.67 -45.01
CA ARG A 30 -12.72 -23.92 -44.28
C ARG A 30 -13.28 -22.71 -43.54
N GLN A 31 -14.17 -21.95 -44.15
CA GLN A 31 -14.83 -20.82 -43.48
C GLN A 31 -15.73 -21.28 -42.31
N HIS A 32 -16.44 -22.40 -42.47
CA HIS A 32 -17.27 -22.96 -41.40
C HIS A 32 -16.43 -23.49 -40.23
N HIS A 33 -15.26 -24.08 -40.51
CA HIS A 33 -14.30 -24.49 -39.48
C HIS A 33 -13.67 -23.29 -38.77
N ALA A 34 -13.29 -22.23 -39.50
CA ALA A 34 -12.75 -21.00 -38.92
C ALA A 34 -13.79 -20.29 -38.03
N ARG A 35 -15.06 -20.25 -38.45
CA ARG A 35 -16.17 -19.72 -37.65
C ARG A 35 -16.42 -20.56 -36.39
N ARG A 36 -16.37 -21.89 -36.47
CA ARG A 36 -16.46 -22.78 -35.30
C ARG A 36 -15.29 -22.59 -34.33
N GLN A 37 -14.07 -22.41 -34.82
CA GLN A 37 -12.90 -22.12 -33.97
C GLN A 37 -13.00 -20.75 -33.30
N HIS A 38 -13.52 -19.73 -33.99
CA HIS A 38 -13.77 -18.42 -33.38
C HIS A 38 -14.90 -18.45 -32.34
N HIS A 39 -15.98 -19.21 -32.57
CA HIS A 39 -17.03 -19.41 -31.56
C HIS A 39 -16.53 -20.21 -30.34
N ALA A 40 -15.74 -21.26 -30.55
CA ALA A 40 -15.11 -22.01 -29.45
C ALA A 40 -14.14 -21.12 -28.64
N ARG A 41 -13.34 -20.26 -29.30
CA ARG A 41 -12.47 -19.28 -28.63
C ARG A 41 -13.24 -18.19 -27.87
N ARG A 42 -14.44 -17.80 -28.34
CA ARG A 42 -15.31 -16.85 -27.61
C ARG A 42 -16.01 -17.50 -26.42
N GLN A 43 -16.41 -18.78 -26.52
CA GLN A 43 -17.01 -19.51 -25.40
C GLN A 43 -16.00 -19.84 -24.29
N HIS A 44 -14.72 -20.06 -24.62
CA HIS A 44 -13.65 -20.16 -23.61
C HIS A 44 -13.17 -18.83 -23.01
N ARG A 45 -13.68 -17.67 -23.48
CA ARG A 45 -13.42 -16.34 -22.88
C ARG A 45 -14.56 -15.82 -22.00
N ARG A 46 -15.61 -16.62 -21.78
CA ARG A 46 -16.68 -16.33 -20.82
C ARG A 46 -16.95 -17.57 -19.96
N ALA A 47 -15.93 -17.99 -19.22
CA ALA A 47 -16.08 -18.84 -18.04
C ALA A 47 -15.73 -17.98 -16.80
N PRO A 48 -16.49 -18.09 -15.69
CA PRO A 48 -16.28 -17.27 -14.50
C PRO A 48 -14.96 -17.65 -13.82
N GLY A 49 -14.17 -16.63 -13.47
CA GLY A 49 -13.15 -16.65 -12.42
C GLY A 49 -12.17 -17.82 -12.45
N SER A 50 -11.17 -17.75 -13.34
CA SER A 50 -9.99 -18.59 -13.18
C SER A 50 -9.29 -18.24 -11.86
N ARG A 51 -8.91 -19.26 -11.08
CA ARG A 51 -8.17 -19.11 -9.80
C ARG A 51 -6.92 -18.21 -9.94
N SER A 52 -6.37 -18.10 -11.15
CA SER A 52 -5.27 -17.21 -11.53
C SER A 52 -5.63 -15.73 -11.61
N ASP A 53 -6.87 -15.38 -11.98
CA ASP A 53 -7.34 -13.99 -11.98
C ASP A 53 -7.63 -13.50 -10.56
N PHE A 54 -8.17 -14.37 -9.70
CA PHE A 54 -8.27 -14.11 -8.26
C PHE A 54 -6.88 -13.98 -7.62
N GLN A 55 -5.89 -14.78 -8.04
CA GLN A 55 -4.51 -14.62 -7.59
C GLN A 55 -3.84 -13.34 -8.11
N ARG A 56 -4.15 -12.86 -9.32
CA ARG A 56 -3.64 -11.58 -9.84
C ARG A 56 -4.30 -10.36 -9.22
N THR A 57 -5.62 -10.39 -9.00
CA THR A 57 -6.31 -9.31 -8.28
C THR A 57 -5.95 -9.31 -6.80
N ASN A 58 -5.68 -10.47 -6.19
CA ASN A 58 -5.13 -10.57 -4.84
C ASN A 58 -3.65 -10.16 -4.78
N ALA A 59 -2.82 -10.43 -5.78
CA ALA A 59 -1.45 -9.93 -5.81
C ALA A 59 -1.40 -8.39 -5.97
N CYS A 60 -2.35 -7.82 -6.73
CA CYS A 60 -2.52 -6.36 -6.84
C CYS A 60 -3.12 -5.76 -5.55
N HIS A 61 -4.14 -6.38 -4.95
CA HIS A 61 -4.68 -5.99 -3.64
C HIS A 61 -3.67 -6.17 -2.51
N GLN A 62 -2.80 -7.20 -2.54
CA GLN A 62 -1.72 -7.41 -1.58
C GLN A 62 -0.60 -6.37 -1.73
N ASN A 63 -0.34 -5.88 -2.95
CA ASN A 63 0.61 -4.79 -3.19
C ASN A 63 0.04 -3.40 -2.85
N ILE A 64 -1.26 -3.17 -3.05
CA ILE A 64 -1.93 -1.92 -2.65
C ILE A 64 -2.12 -1.90 -1.11
N THR A 65 -2.51 -3.02 -0.49
CA THR A 65 -2.55 -3.14 0.98
C THR A 65 -1.16 -3.10 1.62
N GLY A 66 -0.08 -3.49 0.94
CA GLY A 66 1.29 -3.30 1.45
C GLY A 66 1.67 -1.82 1.63
N ARG A 67 1.21 -0.96 0.72
CA ARG A 67 1.48 0.50 0.75
C ARG A 67 0.66 1.23 1.82
N TYR A 68 -0.63 0.88 1.97
CA TYR A 68 -1.46 1.39 3.05
C TYR A 68 -1.26 0.66 4.38
N ARG A 69 -0.63 -0.52 4.41
CA ARG A 69 -0.15 -1.14 5.66
C ARG A 69 0.95 -0.31 6.28
N PHE A 70 1.82 0.33 5.49
CA PHE A 70 2.80 1.26 6.07
C PHE A 70 2.09 2.44 6.71
N VAL A 71 1.14 3.08 6.03
CA VAL A 71 0.37 4.22 6.58
C VAL A 71 -0.51 3.80 7.76
N ALA A 72 -1.24 2.69 7.67
CA ALA A 72 -2.07 2.17 8.77
C ALA A 72 -1.25 1.62 9.95
N ARG A 73 -0.01 1.17 9.72
CA ARG A 73 0.93 0.77 10.77
C ARG A 73 1.59 1.98 11.42
N VAL A 74 1.97 2.99 10.63
CA VAL A 74 2.46 4.28 11.11
C VAL A 74 1.39 5.02 11.92
N LEU A 75 0.12 4.92 11.52
CA LEU A 75 -1.00 5.56 12.21
C LEU A 75 -1.49 4.80 13.46
N ARG A 76 -1.12 3.52 13.66
CA ARG A 76 -1.52 2.71 14.84
C ARG A 76 -0.36 2.43 15.81
N GLU A 77 0.90 2.48 15.37
CA GLU A 77 2.08 2.13 16.20
C GLU A 77 2.95 3.35 16.58
N SER A 78 2.56 4.58 16.21
CA SER A 78 3.39 5.75 16.47
C SER A 78 3.12 6.34 17.85
N PHE A 79 3.72 5.75 18.89
CA PHE A 79 3.86 6.33 20.23
C PHE A 79 4.36 7.80 20.20
N ALA A 80 5.07 8.20 19.14
CA ALA A 80 5.46 9.59 18.93
C ALA A 80 4.29 10.56 18.81
N LEU A 81 3.13 10.13 18.30
CA LEU A 81 1.92 10.98 18.25
C LEU A 81 1.39 11.25 19.66
N GLU A 82 1.46 10.25 20.54
CA GLU A 82 1.03 10.37 21.93
C GLU A 82 1.89 11.38 22.70
N VAL A 83 3.21 11.31 22.51
CA VAL A 83 4.16 12.29 23.05
C VAL A 83 3.89 13.69 22.48
N LEU A 84 3.61 13.81 21.18
CA LEU A 84 3.28 15.09 20.55
C LEU A 84 1.97 15.67 21.11
N THR A 85 0.94 14.85 21.29
CA THR A 85 -0.33 15.28 21.89
C THR A 85 -0.09 15.85 23.29
N ALA A 86 0.66 15.17 24.14
CA ALA A 86 0.99 15.65 25.48
C ALA A 86 1.72 17.01 25.46
N VAL A 87 2.67 17.21 24.54
CA VAL A 87 3.36 18.51 24.38
C VAL A 87 2.41 19.60 23.85
N LEU A 88 1.55 19.25 22.90
CA LEU A 88 0.58 20.17 22.32
C LEU A 88 -0.48 20.59 23.32
N GLU A 89 -0.91 19.72 24.22
CA GLU A 89 -1.84 20.06 25.31
C GLU A 89 -1.28 21.16 26.21
N VAL A 90 0.00 21.07 26.60
CA VAL A 90 0.68 22.08 27.41
C VAL A 90 0.86 23.39 26.64
N THR A 91 1.23 23.33 25.36
CA THR A 91 1.54 24.52 24.54
C THR A 91 0.32 25.17 23.90
N LYS A 92 -0.84 24.51 23.89
CA LYS A 92 -2.11 25.04 23.36
C LYS A 92 -2.56 26.34 24.04
N PRO A 93 -2.70 26.44 25.37
CA PRO A 93 -3.12 27.69 26.01
C PRO A 93 -2.12 28.82 25.75
N LEU A 94 -0.83 28.50 25.68
CA LEU A 94 0.20 29.46 25.31
C LEU A 94 0.02 29.95 23.87
N SER A 95 -0.22 29.06 22.91
CA SER A 95 -0.49 29.45 21.52
C SER A 95 -1.69 30.39 21.40
N VAL A 96 -2.78 30.09 22.10
CA VAL A 96 -3.98 30.95 22.11
C VAL A 96 -3.67 32.32 22.70
N LYS A 97 -2.98 32.35 23.85
CA LYS A 97 -2.57 33.60 24.49
C LYS A 97 -1.60 34.38 23.61
N LEU A 98 -0.69 33.69 22.92
CA LEU A 98 0.33 34.28 22.07
C LEU A 98 -0.21 34.89 20.77
N GLN A 99 -1.37 34.42 20.33
CA GLN A 99 -2.04 34.86 19.09
C GLN A 99 -3.18 35.85 19.33
N ALA A 100 -3.43 36.26 20.59
CA ALA A 100 -4.47 37.23 20.92
C ALA A 100 -4.17 38.62 20.33
N VAL A 101 -5.22 39.34 19.91
CA VAL A 101 -5.10 40.68 19.29
C VAL A 101 -4.49 41.71 20.25
N SER A 102 -4.80 41.59 21.54
CA SER A 102 -4.17 42.36 22.61
C SER A 102 -3.39 41.43 23.53
N GLN A 103 -2.17 41.82 23.85
CA GLN A 103 -1.29 41.04 24.73
C GLN A 103 -0.60 41.92 25.75
N ASP A 104 -0.61 41.42 26.98
CA ASP A 104 0.30 41.86 28.01
C ASP A 104 1.60 41.05 27.90
N ILE A 105 2.67 41.71 27.43
CA ILE A 105 3.99 41.11 27.21
C ILE A 105 4.55 40.50 28.51
N HIS A 106 4.38 41.19 29.64
CA HIS A 106 4.91 40.71 30.93
C HIS A 106 4.25 39.39 31.31
N ASN A 107 2.92 39.33 31.22
CA ASN A 107 2.16 38.12 31.49
C ASN A 107 2.37 37.02 30.43
N ALA A 108 2.69 37.38 29.19
CA ALA A 108 3.05 36.42 28.15
C ALA A 108 4.39 35.76 28.45
N ILE A 109 5.42 36.52 28.83
CA ILE A 109 6.74 35.99 29.21
C ILE A 109 6.62 35.02 30.36
N LYS A 110 5.86 35.38 31.41
CA LYS A 110 5.61 34.48 32.55
C LYS A 110 4.98 33.17 32.11
N SER A 111 3.96 33.22 31.25
CA SER A 111 3.32 32.00 30.73
C SER A 111 4.23 31.13 29.86
N VAL A 112 5.17 31.73 29.12
CA VAL A 112 6.20 30.97 28.40
C VAL A 112 7.12 30.24 29.40
N GLN A 113 7.60 30.94 30.44
CA GLN A 113 8.47 30.35 31.46
C GLN A 113 7.78 29.22 32.22
N ASP A 114 6.50 29.38 32.55
CA ASP A 114 5.68 28.35 33.18
C ASP A 114 5.58 27.10 32.27
N CYS A 115 5.31 27.29 30.96
CA CYS A 115 5.25 26.18 30.01
C CYS A 115 6.60 25.45 29.88
N VAL A 116 7.72 26.20 29.82
CA VAL A 116 9.07 25.60 29.79
C VAL A 116 9.31 24.76 31.04
N THR A 117 8.95 25.28 32.22
CA THR A 117 9.11 24.57 33.49
C THR A 117 8.32 23.27 33.50
N VAL A 118 7.06 23.30 33.06
CA VAL A 118 6.20 22.10 32.99
C VAL A 118 6.78 21.07 32.02
N LEU A 119 7.23 21.48 30.83
CA LEU A 119 7.82 20.57 29.85
C LEU A 119 9.13 19.94 30.35
N GLN A 120 9.94 20.69 31.10
CA GLN A 120 11.16 20.17 31.74
C GLN A 120 10.86 19.18 32.86
N GLN A 121 9.81 19.43 33.65
CA GLN A 121 9.34 18.49 34.68
C GLN A 121 8.85 17.19 34.04
N MET A 122 7.97 17.26 33.04
CA MET A 122 7.50 16.10 32.28
C MET A 122 8.65 15.27 31.71
N ARG A 123 9.70 15.92 31.18
CA ARG A 123 10.89 15.24 30.63
C ARG A 123 11.69 14.49 31.70
N THR A 124 11.82 15.08 32.88
CA THR A 124 12.71 14.59 33.95
C THR A 124 12.03 13.52 34.80
N GLU A 125 10.73 13.65 35.02
CA GLU A 125 9.92 12.72 35.81
C GLU A 125 9.67 11.43 35.04
N GLU A 126 10.34 10.35 35.47
CA GLU A 126 10.13 9.01 34.92
C GLU A 126 8.67 8.55 35.00
N LYS A 127 7.99 8.90 36.09
CA LYS A 127 6.59 8.57 36.30
C LYS A 127 5.68 9.14 35.20
N PHE A 128 5.94 10.38 34.76
CA PHE A 128 5.14 11.00 33.71
C PHE A 128 5.21 10.18 32.41
N PHE A 129 6.41 9.77 32.03
CA PHE A 129 6.60 8.92 30.86
C PHE A 129 5.91 7.55 31.02
N HIS A 130 6.03 6.94 32.19
CA HIS A 130 5.40 5.66 32.49
C HIS A 130 3.87 5.72 32.36
N ASP A 131 3.24 6.73 32.98
CA ASP A 131 1.80 6.96 32.92
C ASP A 131 1.34 7.21 31.47
N LEU A 132 2.13 7.98 30.71
CA LEU A 132 1.89 8.20 29.27
C LEU A 132 1.99 6.91 28.46
N PHE A 133 2.94 6.02 28.80
CA PHE A 133 3.13 4.74 28.14
C PHE A 133 1.96 3.79 28.39
N ILE A 134 1.51 3.66 29.64
CA ILE A 134 0.34 2.84 29.99
C ILE A 134 -0.91 3.33 29.26
N ARG A 135 -1.18 4.65 29.29
CA ARG A 135 -2.32 5.23 28.57
C ARG A 135 -2.26 4.91 27.07
N ALA A 136 -1.07 5.01 26.49
CA ALA A 136 -0.86 4.67 25.09
C ALA A 136 -1.12 3.19 24.79
N GLU A 137 -0.80 2.27 25.71
CA GLU A 137 -1.10 0.85 25.56
C GLU A 137 -2.61 0.59 25.60
N GLU A 138 -3.31 1.18 26.56
CA GLU A 138 -4.76 1.05 26.73
C GLU A 138 -5.52 1.56 25.49
N GLU A 139 -5.12 2.70 24.93
CA GLU A 139 -5.79 3.31 23.77
C GLU A 139 -5.49 2.59 22.44
N ASN A 140 -4.30 1.98 22.30
CA ASN A 140 -3.86 1.37 21.04
C ASN A 140 -4.02 -0.17 20.98
N GLY A 141 -4.53 -0.80 22.03
CA GLY A 141 -4.88 -2.24 22.05
C GLY A 141 -3.85 -3.15 22.72
N ASP A 142 -3.41 -2.77 23.92
CA ASP A 142 -2.68 -3.57 24.92
C ASP A 142 -1.35 -4.21 24.48
N ASN A 143 -0.69 -3.67 23.46
CA ASN A 143 0.60 -4.26 23.05
C ASN A 143 1.52 -3.31 22.27
N ILE A 144 2.12 -2.32 22.93
CA ILE A 144 3.17 -1.51 22.31
C ILE A 144 4.45 -2.36 22.20
N GLN A 145 4.73 -2.80 20.98
CA GLN A 145 5.87 -3.66 20.69
C GLN A 145 7.10 -2.86 20.26
N LYS A 146 8.28 -3.31 20.70
CA LYS A 146 9.54 -2.72 20.26
C LYS A 146 9.68 -2.89 18.74
N PRO A 147 10.00 -1.83 17.98
CA PRO A 147 10.28 -1.93 16.56
C PRO A 147 11.43 -2.91 16.28
N ARG A 148 11.39 -3.55 15.11
CA ARG A 148 12.49 -4.42 14.66
C ARG A 148 13.80 -3.63 14.57
N THR A 149 14.79 -4.05 15.35
CA THR A 149 16.14 -3.49 15.33
C THR A 149 17.03 -4.30 14.37
N ALA A 150 17.94 -3.63 13.66
CA ALA A 150 18.80 -4.30 12.68
C ALA A 150 20.07 -4.83 13.35
N ARG A 151 20.44 -6.09 13.12
CA ARG A 151 21.61 -6.72 13.77
C ARG A 151 22.94 -6.00 13.51
N ARG A 152 23.07 -5.33 12.35
CA ARG A 152 24.22 -4.48 12.00
C ARG A 152 23.71 -3.24 11.29
N GLN A 153 24.08 -2.06 11.78
CA GLN A 153 23.82 -0.78 11.14
C GLN A 153 25.17 -0.08 10.89
N ARG A 154 25.32 0.59 9.74
CA ARG A 154 26.60 1.23 9.35
C ARG A 154 26.80 2.64 9.90
N HIS A 155 25.73 3.36 10.20
CA HIS A 155 25.79 4.80 10.51
C HIS A 155 25.14 5.20 11.84
N ARG A 156 24.26 4.37 12.40
CA ARG A 156 23.59 4.63 13.68
C ARG A 156 23.47 3.31 14.41
N GLU A 157 23.83 3.25 15.68
CA GLU A 157 23.61 2.06 16.50
C GLU A 157 22.14 1.96 16.91
N ASN A 158 21.66 0.74 17.16
CA ASN A 158 20.35 0.59 17.80
C ASN A 158 20.47 1.10 19.24
N HIS A 159 19.44 1.79 19.72
CA HIS A 159 19.35 2.13 21.13
C HIS A 159 19.33 0.84 21.96
N PRO A 160 20.24 0.69 22.95
CA PRO A 160 20.13 -0.40 23.91
C PRO A 160 18.83 -0.21 24.68
N ALA A 161 18.00 -1.24 24.76
CA ALA A 161 16.75 -1.23 25.50
C ALA A 161 16.24 -2.66 25.65
N ASP A 162 15.92 -3.07 26.86
CA ASP A 162 15.44 -4.43 27.14
C ASP A 162 13.91 -4.51 27.03
N THR A 163 13.22 -3.39 27.24
CA THR A 163 11.75 -3.27 27.14
C THR A 163 11.33 -2.32 26.01
N PRO A 164 10.11 -2.46 25.45
CA PRO A 164 9.53 -1.48 24.55
C PRO A 164 9.47 -0.09 25.17
N GLU A 165 9.08 0.00 26.44
CA GLU A 165 9.00 1.24 27.22
C GLU A 165 10.35 1.99 27.23
N GLU A 166 11.44 1.32 27.59
CA GLU A 166 12.78 1.90 27.62
C GLU A 166 13.23 2.35 26.21
N PHE A 167 12.89 1.57 25.19
CA PHE A 167 13.18 1.92 23.80
C PHE A 167 12.47 3.22 23.40
N TYR A 168 11.16 3.33 23.64
CA TYR A 168 10.38 4.51 23.28
C TYR A 168 10.78 5.74 24.09
N ARG A 169 11.20 5.56 25.35
CA ARG A 169 11.74 6.65 26.16
C ARG A 169 12.97 7.27 25.52
N ARG A 170 13.98 6.45 25.18
CA ARG A 170 15.26 6.92 24.61
C ARG A 170 15.14 7.41 23.18
N SER A 171 14.38 6.69 22.36
CA SER A 171 14.36 6.89 20.92
C SER A 171 13.32 7.90 20.44
N VAL A 172 12.30 8.19 21.26
CA VAL A 172 11.18 9.07 20.91
C VAL A 172 11.01 10.16 21.95
N PHE A 173 10.67 9.81 23.19
CA PHE A 173 10.30 10.78 24.23
C PHE A 173 11.41 11.80 24.52
N LEU A 174 12.62 11.33 24.80
CA LEU A 174 13.77 12.20 25.09
C LEU A 174 14.26 12.98 23.86
N ILE A 175 13.90 12.59 22.65
CA ILE A 175 14.25 13.35 21.44
C ILE A 175 13.20 14.43 21.17
N LEU A 176 11.92 14.14 21.42
CA LEU A 176 10.82 15.06 21.12
C LEU A 176 10.59 16.12 22.19
N MET A 177 10.82 15.82 23.47
CA MET A 177 10.76 16.85 24.51
C MET A 177 12.05 17.68 24.48
N PHE A 178 11.96 18.97 24.16
CA PHE A 178 13.11 19.86 24.21
C PHE A 178 13.61 20.03 25.66
N ALA A 179 14.93 20.09 25.85
CA ALA A 179 15.61 20.47 27.09
C ALA A 179 16.35 21.78 26.86
#